data_AF-A0A7U3YGM8-F1
#
_entry.id   AF-A0A7U3YGM8-F1
#
_cell.length_a   1.000
_cell.length_b   1.000
_cell.length_c   1.000
_cell.angle_alpha   90.00
_cell.angle_beta   90.00
_cell.angle_gamma   90.00
#
_symmetry.space_group_name_H-M   'P 1'
#
loop_
_entity.id
_entity.type
_entity.pdbx_description
1 polymer ?
#
loop_
_entity_poly.entity_id
_entity_poly.type
_entity_poly.pdbx_seq_one_letter_code
_entity_poly.pdbx_strand_id
1 'polypeptide(L)'
;MKRMFAHYIIFSALLFMVIGAFLYANKPVEKDKYMEITVASGDTLWKLAKEYKEQHQLSTTEFIEWVVDVNHLSSQRIVAGEKIVIPVLKSKENESLVVRK
;
A
#
# COMPACT_ATOMS: atom_id res chain seq x y z
N MET A 1 1.24 39.47 -28.20
CA MET A 1 1.43 39.36 -26.74
C MET A 1 0.34 38.55 -26.04
N LYS A 2 -0.95 38.97 -26.07
CA LYS A 2 -2.06 38.25 -25.40
C LYS A 2 -2.22 36.76 -25.76
N ARG A 3 -2.05 36.41 -27.05
CA ARG A 3 -2.07 35.01 -27.51
C ARG A 3 -0.92 34.18 -26.93
N MET A 4 0.30 34.72 -26.86
CA MET A 4 1.43 34.01 -26.24
C MET A 4 1.18 33.78 -24.74
N PHE A 5 0.67 34.78 -24.01
CA PHE A 5 0.28 34.62 -22.61
C PHE A 5 -0.77 33.53 -22.38
N ALA A 6 -1.75 33.37 -23.29
CA ALA A 6 -2.74 32.29 -23.19
C ALA A 6 -2.10 30.89 -23.28
N HIS A 7 -1.09 30.69 -24.13
CA HIS A 7 -0.40 29.40 -24.24
C HIS A 7 0.42 29.10 -22.99
N TYR A 8 1.04 30.12 -22.38
CA TYR A 8 1.74 29.97 -21.10
C TYR A 8 0.79 29.59 -19.96
N ILE A 9 -0.40 30.19 -19.90
CA ILE A 9 -1.42 29.84 -18.89
C ILE A 9 -1.88 28.39 -19.07
N ILE A 10 -2.15 27.96 -20.30
CA ILE A 10 -2.58 26.58 -20.60
C ILE A 10 -1.46 25.58 -20.26
N PHE A 11 -0.23 25.87 -20.66
CA PHE A 11 0.92 25.02 -20.35
C PHE A 11 1.18 24.93 -18.85
N SER A 12 1.09 26.06 -18.14
CA SER A 12 1.19 26.10 -16.68
C SER A 12 0.10 25.28 -16.01
N ALA A 13 -1.16 25.38 -16.48
CA ALA A 13 -2.26 24.60 -15.93
C ALA A 13 -2.07 23.09 -16.15
N LEU A 14 -1.59 22.68 -17.34
CA LEU A 14 -1.22 21.29 -17.63
C LEU A 14 -0.10 20.81 -16.71
N LEU A 15 0.93 21.62 -16.49
CA LEU A 15 2.04 21.28 -15.59
C LEU A 15 1.55 21.09 -14.15
N PHE A 16 0.70 21.99 -13.64
CA PHE A 16 0.09 21.85 -12.32
C PHE A 16 -0.77 20.58 -12.20
N MET A 17 -1.50 20.21 -13.26
CA MET A 17 -2.29 18.97 -13.28
C MET A 17 -1.41 17.73 -13.21
N VAL A 18 -0.28 17.71 -13.94
CA VAL A 18 0.69 16.61 -13.90
C VAL A 18 1.34 16.49 -12.52
N ILE A 19 1.73 17.62 -11.91
CA ILE A 19 2.28 17.64 -10.55
C ILE A 19 1.23 17.15 -9.54
N GLY A 20 -0.01 17.60 -9.65
CA GLY A 20 -1.11 17.16 -8.79
C GLY A 20 -1.37 15.66 -8.89
N ALA A 21 -1.39 15.11 -10.11
CA ALA A 21 -1.53 13.67 -10.34
C ALA A 21 -0.35 12.88 -9.75
N PHE A 22 0.88 13.38 -9.90
CA PHE A 22 2.06 12.77 -9.32
C PHE A 22 2.02 12.75 -7.79
N LEU A 23 1.62 13.85 -7.15
CA LEU A 23 1.44 13.92 -5.69
C LEU A 23 0.34 12.98 -5.18
N TYR A 24 -0.73 12.81 -5.97
CA TYR A 24 -1.80 11.88 -5.63
C TYR A 24 -1.36 10.41 -5.74
N ALA A 25 -0.64 10.05 -6.80
CA ALA A 25 -0.16 8.69 -7.02
C ALA A 25 0.88 8.23 -5.99
N ASN A 26 1.69 9.16 -5.45
CA ASN A 26 2.75 8.86 -4.48
C ASN A 26 2.30 9.02 -3.02
N LYS A 27 1.00 8.99 -2.73
CA LYS A 27 0.56 9.01 -1.33
C LYS A 27 1.01 7.74 -0.61
N PRO A 28 1.63 7.86 0.58
CA PRO A 28 2.06 6.70 1.33
C PRO A 28 0.86 5.86 1.78
N VAL A 29 1.04 4.54 1.81
CA VAL A 29 0.03 3.62 2.32
C VAL A 29 -0.13 3.81 3.82
N GLU A 30 -1.35 4.09 4.26
CA GLU A 30 -1.70 4.18 5.68
C GLU A 30 -1.76 2.78 6.31
N LYS A 31 -0.62 2.29 6.82
CA LYS A 31 -0.46 0.96 7.44
C LYS A 31 -1.51 0.65 8.51
N ASP A 32 -1.98 1.66 9.24
CA ASP A 32 -2.94 1.48 10.33
C ASP A 32 -4.27 0.88 9.89
N LYS A 33 -4.66 1.05 8.63
CA LYS A 33 -5.89 0.48 8.05
C LYS A 33 -5.77 -1.02 7.71
N TYR A 34 -4.55 -1.55 7.71
CA TYR A 34 -4.23 -2.89 7.24
C TYR A 34 -3.80 -3.81 8.38
N MET A 35 -4.06 -5.10 8.23
CA MET A 35 -3.77 -6.12 9.22
C MET A 35 -2.26 -6.34 9.38
N GLU A 36 -1.79 -6.38 10.63
CA GLU A 36 -0.44 -6.83 10.99
C GLU A 36 -0.50 -8.30 11.40
N ILE A 37 0.38 -9.13 10.85
CA ILE A 37 0.53 -10.55 11.19
C ILE A 37 1.95 -10.82 11.66
N THR A 38 2.12 -11.88 12.45
CA THR A 38 3.45 -12.39 12.82
C THR A 38 3.77 -13.60 11.95
N VAL A 39 4.90 -13.55 11.24
CA VAL A 39 5.34 -14.60 10.33
C VAL A 39 5.66 -15.88 11.10
N ALA A 40 5.07 -17.02 10.70
CA ALA A 40 5.37 -18.30 11.30
C ALA A 40 6.54 -19.00 10.56
N SER A 41 7.12 -20.00 11.21
CA SER A 41 8.18 -20.81 10.60
C SER A 41 7.64 -21.56 9.37
N GLY A 42 8.32 -21.41 8.24
CA GLY A 42 7.93 -22.03 6.96
C GLY A 42 6.93 -21.21 6.14
N ASP A 43 6.55 -20.01 6.58
CA ASP A 43 5.74 -19.12 5.78
C ASP A 43 6.52 -18.49 4.64
N THR A 44 5.81 -18.22 3.55
CA THR A 44 6.30 -17.49 2.39
C THR A 44 5.26 -16.48 1.97
N LEU A 45 5.68 -15.38 1.36
CA LEU A 45 4.74 -14.37 0.84
C LEU A 45 3.73 -14.99 -0.15
N TRP A 46 4.15 -16.00 -0.91
CA TRP A 46 3.28 -16.74 -1.83
C TRP A 46 2.21 -17.56 -1.11
N LYS A 47 2.56 -18.23 0.00
CA LYS A 47 1.60 -18.97 0.82
C LYS A 47 0.59 -18.01 1.45
N LEU A 48 1.07 -16.90 2.02
CA LEU A 48 0.22 -15.85 2.60
C LEU A 48 -0.74 -15.25 1.58
N ALA A 49 -0.26 -14.92 0.37
CA ALA A 49 -1.11 -14.40 -0.71
C ALA A 49 -2.23 -15.37 -1.12
N LYS A 50 -2.01 -16.68 -1.00
CA LYS A 50 -3.05 -17.68 -1.26
C LYS A 50 -4.01 -17.85 -0.09
N GLU A 51 -3.48 -17.82 1.13
CA GLU A 51 -4.26 -17.95 2.37
C GLU A 51 -5.26 -16.81 2.54
N TYR A 52 -4.83 -15.58 2.21
CA TYR A 52 -5.64 -14.37 2.34
C TYR A 52 -6.39 -13.97 1.07
N LYS A 53 -6.39 -14.81 0.03
CA LYS A 53 -6.92 -14.47 -1.31
C LYS A 53 -8.35 -13.94 -1.31
N GLU A 54 -9.22 -14.48 -0.46
CA GLU A 54 -10.64 -14.06 -0.38
C GLU A 54 -10.82 -12.76 0.44
N GLN A 55 -9.78 -12.29 1.12
CA GLN A 55 -9.81 -11.11 1.99
C GLN A 55 -9.20 -9.86 1.33
N HIS A 56 -8.72 -10.00 0.10
CA HIS A 56 -8.18 -8.91 -0.72
C HIS A 56 -8.55 -9.08 -2.19
N GLN A 57 -8.34 -8.04 -3.00
CA GLN A 57 -8.68 -8.04 -4.44
C GLN A 57 -7.44 -8.12 -5.34
N LEU A 58 -6.24 -8.21 -4.74
CA LEU A 58 -4.97 -8.28 -5.46
C LEU A 58 -4.70 -9.68 -6.01
N SER A 59 -4.03 -9.76 -7.16
CA SER A 59 -3.40 -11.00 -7.62
C SER A 59 -2.26 -11.40 -6.68
N THR A 60 -1.79 -12.65 -6.78
CA THR A 60 -0.69 -13.15 -5.95
C THR A 60 0.58 -12.31 -6.10
N THR A 61 0.90 -11.87 -7.32
CA THR A 61 2.07 -11.03 -7.59
C THR A 61 1.91 -9.64 -6.97
N GLU A 62 0.76 -8.99 -7.19
CA GLU A 62 0.47 -7.67 -6.62
C GLU A 62 0.46 -7.70 -5.09
N PHE A 63 -0.03 -8.78 -4.48
CA PHE A 63 0.04 -8.97 -3.03
C PHE A 63 1.51 -8.97 -2.55
N ILE A 64 2.36 -9.76 -3.21
CA ILE A 64 3.78 -9.88 -2.83
C ILE A 64 4.48 -8.53 -2.99
N GLU A 65 4.29 -7.84 -4.10
CA GLU A 65 4.88 -6.53 -4.37
C GLU A 65 4.42 -5.50 -3.34
N TRP A 66 3.12 -5.46 -3.04
CA TRP A 66 2.57 -4.56 -2.02
C TRP A 66 3.16 -4.84 -0.64
N VAL A 67 3.26 -6.11 -0.23
CA VAL A 67 3.83 -6.46 1.08
C VAL A 67 5.30 -6.06 1.17
N VAL A 68 6.07 -6.26 0.09
CA VAL A 68 7.48 -5.86 0.03
C VAL A 68 7.61 -4.34 0.12
N ASP A 69 6.82 -3.58 -0.64
CA ASP A 69 6.88 -2.12 -0.67
C ASP A 69 6.46 -1.50 0.67
N VAL A 70 5.30 -1.92 1.19
CA VAL A 70 4.74 -1.37 2.43
C VAL A 70 5.59 -1.72 3.63
N ASN A 71 6.15 -2.93 3.72
CA ASN A 71 7.02 -3.31 4.84
C ASN A 71 8.49 -2.93 4.63
N HIS A 72 8.83 -2.31 3.50
CA HIS A 72 10.20 -1.97 3.13
C HIS A 72 11.15 -3.18 3.16
N LEU A 73 10.66 -4.35 2.74
CA LEU A 73 11.47 -5.56 2.71
C LEU A 73 12.53 -5.43 1.62
N SER A 74 13.78 -5.79 1.94
CA SER A 74 14.86 -5.77 0.95
C SER A 74 14.76 -6.89 -0.09
N SER A 75 13.90 -7.89 0.14
CA SER A 75 13.62 -8.99 -0.77
C SER A 75 12.28 -9.64 -0.44
N GLN A 76 11.85 -10.63 -1.23
CA GLN A 76 10.65 -11.43 -0.95
C GLN A 76 10.81 -12.44 0.20
N ARG A 77 11.96 -12.44 0.90
CA ARG A 77 12.18 -13.30 2.07
C ARG A 77 11.62 -12.63 3.32
N ILE A 78 10.91 -13.44 4.10
CA ILE A 78 10.36 -13.10 5.41
C ILE A 78 10.96 -14.03 6.46
N VAL A 79 11.13 -13.53 7.69
CA VAL A 79 11.74 -14.31 8.78
C VAL A 79 10.67 -14.63 9.83
N ALA A 80 10.71 -15.86 10.36
CA ALA A 80 9.80 -16.26 11.44
C ALA A 80 9.95 -15.34 12.66
N GLY A 81 8.82 -14.91 13.23
CA GLY A 81 8.75 -13.96 14.34
C GLY A 81 8.73 -12.48 13.90
N GLU A 82 8.96 -12.20 12.61
CA GLU A 82 8.81 -10.84 12.06
C GLU A 82 7.34 -10.44 12.01
N LYS A 83 7.07 -9.15 12.23
CA LYS A 83 5.74 -8.57 12.10
C LYS A 83 5.65 -7.84 10.77
N ILE A 84 4.72 -8.26 9.93
CA ILE A 84 4.50 -7.67 8.61
C ILE A 84 3.05 -7.25 8.43
N VAL A 85 2.84 -6.18 7.71
CA VAL A 85 1.53 -5.68 7.30
C VAL A 85 1.14 -6.33 5.98
N ILE A 86 -0.07 -6.87 5.89
CA ILE A 86 -0.61 -7.50 4.68
C ILE A 86 -1.79 -6.68 4.13
N PRO A 87 -2.10 -6.75 2.82
CA PRO A 87 -3.15 -5.94 2.16
C PRO A 87 -4.57 -6.43 2.49
N VAL A 88 -4.84 -6.71 3.75
CA VAL A 88 -6.14 -7.08 4.31
C VAL A 88 -6.59 -5.96 5.24
N LEU A 89 -7.77 -5.40 4.99
CA LEU A 89 -8.30 -4.31 5.81
C LEU A 89 -8.63 -4.81 7.22
N LYS A 90 -8.28 -4.03 8.24
CA LYS A 90 -8.79 -4.28 9.60
C LYS A 90 -10.31 -4.12 9.59
N SER A 91 -11.05 -5.15 10.05
CA SER A 91 -12.47 -4.96 10.34
C SER A 91 -12.60 -4.07 11.57
N LYS A 92 -13.60 -3.18 11.58
CA LYS A 92 -13.88 -2.26 12.70
C LYS A 92 -14.19 -2.98 14.03
N GLU A 93 -14.40 -4.29 14.02
CA GLU A 93 -14.64 -5.07 15.24
C GLU A 93 -13.37 -5.25 16.09
N ASN A 94 -12.19 -5.38 15.47
CA ASN A 94 -10.93 -5.65 16.18
C ASN A 94 -10.26 -4.39 16.80
N GLU A 95 -10.69 -3.18 16.43
CA GLU A 95 -10.20 -1.93 17.04
C GLU A 95 -10.81 -1.69 18.43
N SER A 96 -11.98 -2.26 18.70
CA SER A 96 -12.69 -2.09 19.99
C SER A 96 -12.05 -2.85 21.17
N LEU A 97 -11.18 -3.83 20.89
CA LEU A 97 -10.53 -4.66 21.92
C LEU A 97 -9.18 -4.10 22.40
N VAL A 98 -8.56 -3.18 21.66
CA VAL A 98 -7.25 -2.59 22.03
C VAL A 98 -7.40 -1.35 22.92
N VAL A 99 -8.59 -0.72 22.98
CA VAL A 99 -8.85 0.47 23.82
C VAL A 99 -9.12 0.11 25.30
N ARG A 100 -9.10 -1.17 25.68
CA ARG A 100 -9.06 -1.57 27.09
C ARG A 100 -7.63 -1.89 27.52
N LYS A 101 -6.83 -0.87 27.78
CA LYS A 101 -5.72 -0.98 28.72
C LYS A 101 -5.50 0.32 29.47
#